data_AF-A0A3L6N240-F1
#
_entry.id   AF-A0A3L6N240-F1
#
_cell.length_a   1.000
_cell.length_b   1.000
_cell.length_c   1.000
_cell.angle_alpha   90.00
_cell.angle_beta   90.00
_cell.angle_gamma   90.00
#
_symmetry.space_group_name_H-M   'P 1'
#
loop_
_entity.id
_entity.type
_entity.pdbx_description
1 polymer ?
#
loop_
_entity_poly.entity_id
_entity_poly.type
_entity_poly.pdbx_seq_one_letter_code
_entity_poly.pdbx_strand_id
1 'polypeptide(L)'
;MQTRELGVIDENIAVQREAVETDENSPQLLERLGNLWLALSERYETHGDQNDLEEAIEVVKQAIEVTEEDSLERMAQLSNYANFLGDRYLRTGSIRDLEESIHIFEMVCDRIEDDELYLDRHKCLSNFGIQLSRRYRRIGTVGDLRQAIQVGRKACKLSPDDDSKSKHLSNLAIILKHEYFRTDDPDVLEEAISVQRKAVEAVHKNHPDIFATFHNLATLLTTKYKLTQNLEDLEEALRLGRLAVDLTTEDHANRAACLNTLAVQLSDMSKKTGVSSHLHEAIDYGQKALDATEESHPERASRLVNQGGRYGNLFWQTKEKEHLDAAIAHLDSALHSPSAYDDSRIRAGK
;
A
#
# COMPACT_ATOMS: atom_id res chain seq x y z
N MET A 1 -17.98 4.77 -17.45
CA MET A 1 -16.63 4.67 -18.07
C MET A 1 -15.90 3.45 -17.49
N GLN A 2 -15.91 3.25 -16.17
CA GLN A 2 -15.32 2.08 -15.49
C GLN A 2 -15.94 0.70 -15.78
N THR A 3 -17.27 0.57 -15.95
CA THR A 3 -17.89 -0.71 -16.38
C THR A 3 -17.40 -1.15 -17.76
N ARG A 4 -16.93 -0.17 -18.57
CA ARG A 4 -16.33 -0.40 -19.87
C ARG A 4 -14.84 -0.73 -19.77
N GLU A 5 -14.14 -0.27 -18.72
CA GLU A 5 -12.74 -0.63 -18.44
C GLU A 5 -12.64 -2.02 -17.81
N LEU A 6 -13.51 -2.36 -16.84
CA LEU A 6 -13.56 -3.71 -16.28
C LEU A 6 -13.94 -4.76 -17.34
N GLY A 7 -14.92 -4.45 -18.20
CA GLY A 7 -15.26 -5.33 -19.33
C GLY A 7 -14.09 -5.52 -20.30
N VAL A 8 -13.27 -4.48 -20.52
CA VAL A 8 -12.07 -4.58 -21.36
C VAL A 8 -10.98 -5.42 -20.69
N ILE A 9 -10.77 -5.28 -19.37
CA ILE A 9 -9.82 -6.10 -18.62
C ILE A 9 -10.26 -7.57 -18.61
N ASP A 10 -11.55 -7.84 -18.38
CA ASP A 10 -12.12 -9.19 -18.39
C ASP A 10 -12.02 -9.85 -19.77
N GLU A 11 -12.33 -9.10 -20.83
CA GLU A 11 -12.15 -9.56 -22.22
C GLU A 11 -10.67 -9.83 -22.52
N ASN A 12 -9.75 -8.96 -22.06
CA ASN A 12 -8.31 -9.16 -22.23
C ASN A 12 -7.84 -10.44 -21.52
N ILE A 13 -8.21 -10.62 -20.24
CA ILE A 13 -7.86 -11.83 -19.47
C ILE A 13 -8.40 -13.08 -20.17
N ALA A 14 -9.65 -13.07 -20.66
CA ALA A 14 -10.23 -14.19 -21.39
C ALA A 14 -9.44 -14.51 -22.68
N VAL A 15 -9.09 -13.48 -23.46
CA VAL A 15 -8.29 -13.64 -24.68
C VAL A 15 -6.89 -14.17 -24.39
N GLN A 16 -6.22 -13.69 -23.33
CA GLN A 16 -4.88 -14.18 -22.99
C GLN A 16 -4.93 -15.62 -22.45
N ARG A 17 -5.97 -16.00 -21.71
CA ARG A 17 -6.16 -17.40 -21.27
C ARG A 17 -6.28 -18.35 -22.47
N GLU A 18 -7.14 -18.03 -23.42
CA GLU A 18 -7.28 -18.81 -24.66
C GLU A 18 -5.97 -18.84 -25.46
N ALA A 19 -5.24 -17.72 -25.51
CA ALA A 19 -3.94 -17.68 -26.17
C ALA A 19 -2.92 -18.60 -25.49
N VAL A 20 -2.84 -18.61 -24.15
CA VAL A 20 -1.94 -19.52 -23.41
C VAL A 20 -2.28 -20.99 -23.68
N GLU A 21 -3.57 -21.34 -23.70
CA GLU A 21 -4.02 -22.72 -23.98
C GLU A 21 -3.69 -23.17 -25.42
N THR A 22 -3.83 -22.27 -26.39
CA THR A 22 -3.57 -22.58 -27.80
C THR A 22 -2.09 -22.63 -28.16
N ASP A 23 -1.24 -21.90 -27.42
CA ASP A 23 0.19 -21.73 -27.67
C ASP A 23 1.08 -22.53 -26.70
N GLU A 24 0.59 -23.61 -26.07
CA GLU A 24 1.31 -24.39 -25.03
C GLU A 24 2.72 -24.87 -25.46
N ASN A 25 3.00 -24.97 -26.77
CA ASN A 25 4.32 -25.34 -27.32
C ASN A 25 4.91 -24.28 -28.27
N SER A 26 4.43 -23.04 -28.18
CA SER A 26 4.81 -21.94 -29.05
C SER A 26 5.96 -21.12 -28.48
N PRO A 27 6.88 -20.58 -29.32
CA PRO A 27 7.87 -19.59 -28.88
C PRO A 27 7.23 -18.31 -28.31
N GLN A 28 5.95 -18.05 -28.56
CA GLN A 28 5.21 -16.90 -28.03
C GLN A 28 4.66 -17.13 -26.61
N LEU A 29 4.75 -18.36 -26.06
CA LEU A 29 4.13 -18.71 -24.78
C LEU A 29 4.57 -17.78 -23.64
N LEU A 30 5.86 -17.44 -23.55
CA LEU A 30 6.38 -16.54 -22.52
C LEU A 30 5.75 -15.14 -22.59
N GLU A 31 5.55 -14.61 -23.80
CA GLU A 31 4.89 -13.32 -24.01
C GLU A 31 3.40 -13.38 -23.59
N ARG A 32 2.71 -14.48 -23.92
CA ARG A 32 1.31 -14.69 -23.53
C ARG A 32 1.13 -14.80 -22.02
N LEU A 33 1.98 -15.60 -21.36
CA LEU A 33 2.01 -15.69 -19.90
C LEU A 33 2.28 -14.30 -19.29
N GLY A 34 3.23 -13.55 -19.87
CA GLY A 34 3.52 -12.16 -19.56
C GLY A 34 2.28 -11.26 -19.54
N ASN A 35 1.55 -11.26 -20.64
CA ASN A 35 0.34 -10.44 -20.79
C ASN A 35 -0.78 -10.90 -19.85
N LEU A 36 -0.93 -12.20 -19.63
CA LEU A 36 -1.96 -12.76 -18.75
C LEU A 36 -1.73 -12.36 -17.29
N TRP A 37 -0.54 -12.60 -16.72
CA TRP A 37 -0.30 -12.23 -15.33
C TRP A 37 -0.34 -10.71 -15.13
N LEU A 38 0.03 -9.90 -16.13
CA LEU A 38 -0.06 -8.44 -16.06
C LEU A 38 -1.51 -7.97 -15.97
N ALA A 39 -2.40 -8.52 -16.80
CA ALA A 39 -3.82 -8.19 -16.77
C ALA A 39 -4.50 -8.65 -15.46
N LEU A 40 -4.13 -9.83 -14.95
CA LEU A 40 -4.58 -10.32 -13.64
C LEU A 40 -4.09 -9.41 -12.50
N SER A 41 -2.83 -8.97 -12.54
CA SER A 41 -2.28 -8.02 -11.56
C SER A 41 -3.01 -6.67 -11.59
N GLU A 42 -3.31 -6.13 -12.77
CA GLU A 42 -4.04 -4.86 -12.92
C GLU A 42 -5.46 -4.97 -12.33
N ARG A 43 -6.16 -6.08 -12.59
CA ARG A 43 -7.49 -6.32 -12.02
C ARG A 43 -7.41 -6.50 -10.51
N TYR A 44 -6.42 -7.24 -10.01
CA TYR A 44 -6.16 -7.39 -8.58
C TYR A 44 -5.88 -6.06 -7.89
N GLU A 45 -5.02 -5.20 -8.44
CA GLU A 45 -4.69 -3.90 -7.84
C GLU A 45 -5.91 -2.98 -7.76
N THR A 46 -6.78 -3.03 -8.76
CA THR A 46 -7.97 -2.17 -8.85
C THR A 46 -9.13 -2.67 -7.97
N HIS A 47 -9.40 -3.98 -8.00
CA HIS A 47 -10.60 -4.58 -7.42
C HIS A 47 -10.33 -5.49 -6.22
N GLY A 48 -9.09 -5.90 -5.98
CA GLY A 48 -8.69 -6.70 -4.83
C GLY A 48 -9.13 -8.17 -4.87
N ASP A 49 -9.50 -8.71 -6.04
CA ASP A 49 -9.95 -10.11 -6.20
C ASP A 49 -8.79 -11.08 -5.95
N GLN A 50 -8.92 -11.90 -4.90
CA GLN A 50 -7.86 -12.82 -4.49
C GLN A 50 -7.60 -13.92 -5.52
N ASN A 51 -8.61 -14.30 -6.31
CA ASN A 51 -8.44 -15.32 -7.33
C ASN A 51 -7.46 -14.86 -8.42
N ASP A 52 -7.47 -13.56 -8.73
CA ASP A 52 -6.56 -12.98 -9.71
C ASP A 52 -5.11 -13.04 -9.26
N LEU A 53 -4.86 -12.79 -7.98
CA LEU A 53 -3.51 -12.88 -7.41
C LEU A 53 -3.00 -14.33 -7.42
N GLU A 54 -3.83 -15.28 -6.99
CA GLU A 54 -3.43 -16.70 -7.00
C GLU A 54 -3.23 -17.22 -8.43
N GLU A 55 -4.08 -16.81 -9.38
CA GLU A 55 -3.88 -17.15 -10.79
C GLU A 55 -2.61 -16.49 -11.36
N ALA A 56 -2.34 -15.22 -11.07
CA ALA A 56 -1.11 -14.56 -11.50
C ALA A 56 0.15 -15.26 -10.95
N ILE A 57 0.08 -15.78 -9.72
CA ILE A 57 1.14 -16.60 -9.13
C ILE A 57 1.36 -17.90 -9.90
N GLU A 58 0.30 -18.61 -10.30
CA GLU A 58 0.44 -19.84 -11.09
C GLU A 58 0.91 -19.56 -12.51
N VAL A 59 0.45 -18.47 -13.14
CA VAL A 59 0.88 -18.05 -14.48
C VAL A 59 2.37 -17.64 -14.50
N VAL A 60 2.86 -16.91 -13.50
CA VAL A 60 4.28 -16.54 -13.43
C VAL A 60 5.17 -17.75 -13.14
N LYS A 61 4.69 -18.77 -12.41
CA LYS A 61 5.41 -20.04 -12.23
C LYS A 61 5.57 -20.78 -13.56
N GLN A 62 4.54 -20.80 -14.40
CA GLN A 62 4.65 -21.36 -15.76
C GLN A 62 5.68 -20.57 -16.60
N ALA A 63 5.69 -19.24 -16.50
CA ALA A 63 6.67 -18.39 -17.20
C ALA A 63 8.12 -18.68 -16.74
N ILE A 64 8.27 -18.99 -15.45
CA ILE A 64 9.51 -19.44 -14.82
C ILE A 64 9.98 -20.79 -15.37
N GLU A 65 9.07 -21.75 -15.62
CA GLU A 65 9.39 -23.09 -16.11
C GLU A 65 9.86 -23.09 -17.58
N VAL A 66 9.34 -22.16 -18.39
CA VAL A 66 9.67 -22.06 -19.83
C VAL A 66 10.84 -21.12 -20.12
N THR A 67 11.44 -20.49 -19.10
CA THR A 67 12.62 -19.63 -19.24
C THR A 67 13.90 -20.38 -18.84
N GLU A 68 14.98 -20.15 -19.57
CA GLU A 68 16.29 -20.74 -19.25
C GLU A 68 16.77 -20.26 -17.86
N GLU A 69 17.29 -21.18 -17.04
CA GLU A 69 17.63 -20.92 -15.62
C GLU A 69 18.55 -19.72 -15.41
N ASP A 70 19.44 -19.46 -16.37
CA ASP A 70 20.46 -18.43 -16.29
C ASP A 70 20.16 -17.14 -17.06
N SER A 71 18.96 -17.01 -17.64
CA SER A 71 18.61 -15.86 -18.48
C SER A 71 18.15 -14.64 -17.67
N LEU A 72 18.26 -13.45 -18.27
CA LEU A 72 17.73 -12.22 -17.68
C LEU A 72 16.20 -12.24 -17.62
N GLU A 73 15.56 -12.94 -18.57
CA GLU A 73 14.13 -13.18 -18.59
C GLU A 73 13.68 -13.97 -17.36
N ARG A 74 14.44 -15.01 -16.95
CA ARG A 74 14.17 -15.77 -15.73
C ARG A 74 14.22 -14.88 -14.49
N MET A 75 15.18 -13.96 -14.42
CA MET A 75 15.31 -13.01 -13.32
C MET A 75 14.15 -12.00 -13.25
N ALA A 76 13.63 -11.58 -14.41
CA ALA A 76 12.42 -10.77 -14.48
C ALA A 76 11.19 -11.55 -13.97
N GLN A 77 10.98 -12.79 -14.39
CA GLN A 77 9.85 -13.61 -13.91
C GLN A 77 9.96 -13.90 -12.40
N LEU A 78 11.17 -14.19 -11.90
CA LEU A 78 11.42 -14.35 -10.47
C LEU A 78 11.08 -13.08 -9.67
N SER A 79 11.45 -11.90 -10.18
CA SER A 79 11.12 -10.62 -9.54
C SER A 79 9.60 -10.38 -9.47
N ASN A 80 8.86 -10.74 -10.53
CA ASN A 80 7.40 -10.64 -10.55
C ASN A 80 6.76 -11.63 -9.56
N TYR A 81 7.24 -12.88 -9.54
CA TYR A 81 6.79 -13.88 -8.58
C TYR A 81 7.02 -13.43 -7.13
N ALA A 82 8.21 -12.90 -6.83
CA ALA A 82 8.52 -12.33 -5.53
C ALA A 82 7.58 -11.16 -5.17
N ASN A 83 7.19 -10.32 -6.13
CA ASN A 83 6.23 -9.26 -5.87
C ASN A 83 4.85 -9.80 -5.47
N PHE A 84 4.32 -10.78 -6.22
CA PHE A 84 3.03 -11.41 -5.91
C PHE A 84 3.02 -12.12 -4.56
N LEU A 85 4.13 -12.78 -4.17
CA LEU A 85 4.27 -13.34 -2.82
C LEU A 85 4.18 -12.25 -1.74
N GLY A 86 4.77 -11.09 -1.98
CA GLY A 86 4.66 -9.94 -1.08
C GLY A 86 3.22 -9.43 -0.96
N ASP A 87 2.47 -9.40 -2.05
CA ASP A 87 1.06 -8.97 -2.04
C ASP A 87 0.15 -10.03 -1.39
N ARG A 88 0.44 -11.31 -1.58
CA ARG A 88 -0.22 -12.41 -0.87
C ARG A 88 0.07 -12.34 0.63
N TYR A 89 1.29 -11.97 1.03
CA TYR A 89 1.60 -11.69 2.44
C TYR A 89 0.74 -10.56 3.01
N LEU A 90 0.50 -9.47 2.28
CA LEU A 90 -0.34 -8.38 2.78
C LEU A 90 -1.78 -8.83 3.06
N ARG A 91 -2.28 -9.82 2.32
CA ARG A 91 -3.63 -10.38 2.51
C ARG A 91 -3.70 -11.46 3.58
N THR A 92 -2.73 -12.37 3.60
CA THR A 92 -2.77 -13.59 4.43
C THR A 92 -2.00 -13.46 5.74
N GLY A 93 -1.04 -12.53 5.81
CA GLY A 93 -0.06 -12.45 6.89
C GLY A 93 0.97 -13.59 6.90
N SER A 94 1.06 -14.39 5.83
CA SER A 94 1.99 -15.51 5.70
C SER A 94 3.44 -15.04 5.66
N ILE A 95 4.15 -15.18 6.79
CA ILE A 95 5.58 -14.82 6.88
C ILE A 95 6.42 -15.60 5.87
N ARG A 96 6.03 -16.83 5.55
CA ARG A 96 6.76 -17.66 4.58
C ARG A 96 6.77 -17.04 3.19
N ASP A 97 5.65 -16.49 2.75
CA ASP A 97 5.57 -15.79 1.44
C ASP A 97 6.50 -14.58 1.43
N LEU A 98 6.56 -13.83 2.54
CA LEU A 98 7.43 -12.68 2.66
C LEU A 98 8.92 -13.06 2.70
N GLU A 99 9.27 -14.13 3.40
CA GLU A 99 10.65 -14.64 3.46
C GLU A 99 11.11 -15.16 2.09
N GLU A 100 10.25 -15.89 1.38
CA GLU A 100 10.52 -16.37 0.02
C GLU A 100 10.67 -15.21 -0.97
N SER A 101 9.76 -14.22 -0.90
CA SER A 101 9.85 -12.98 -1.68
C SER A 101 11.20 -12.27 -1.49
N ILE A 102 11.63 -12.09 -0.24
CA ILE A 102 12.91 -11.46 0.09
C ILE A 102 14.09 -12.28 -0.44
N HIS A 103 14.05 -13.61 -0.27
CA HIS A 103 15.11 -14.48 -0.75
C HIS A 103 15.28 -14.40 -2.27
N ILE A 104 14.18 -14.41 -3.01
CA ILE A 104 14.21 -14.28 -4.48
C ILE A 104 14.74 -12.90 -4.88
N PHE A 105 14.29 -11.82 -4.26
CA PHE A 105 14.80 -10.48 -4.57
C PHE A 105 16.30 -10.33 -4.24
N GLU A 106 16.77 -10.94 -3.16
CA GLU A 106 18.20 -10.98 -2.80
C GLU A 106 18.99 -11.70 -3.89
N MET A 107 18.57 -12.92 -4.28
CA MET A 107 19.20 -13.68 -5.37
C MET A 107 19.24 -12.90 -6.69
N VAL A 108 18.12 -12.27 -7.07
CA VAL A 108 18.05 -11.50 -8.32
C VAL A 108 18.97 -10.28 -8.23
N CYS A 109 18.94 -9.53 -7.13
CA CYS A 109 19.75 -8.32 -6.93
C CYS A 109 21.26 -8.63 -6.94
N ASP A 110 21.69 -9.74 -6.34
CA ASP A 110 23.08 -10.19 -6.32
C ASP A 110 23.56 -10.55 -7.73
N ARG A 111 22.71 -11.23 -8.51
CA ARG A 111 23.04 -11.62 -9.89
C ARG A 111 23.15 -10.43 -10.84
N ILE A 112 22.28 -9.44 -10.69
CA ILE A 112 22.24 -8.24 -11.56
C ILE A 112 23.13 -7.10 -11.03
N GLU A 113 24.00 -7.35 -10.03
CA GLU A 113 24.72 -6.27 -9.36
C GLU A 113 25.63 -5.47 -10.32
N ASP A 114 26.16 -6.13 -11.35
CA ASP A 114 27.10 -5.55 -12.32
C ASP A 114 26.58 -5.51 -13.76
N ASP A 115 25.33 -5.93 -14.01
CA ASP A 115 24.78 -5.96 -15.36
C ASP A 115 24.03 -4.66 -15.71
N GLU A 116 24.69 -3.79 -16.47
CA GLU A 116 24.10 -2.55 -17.00
C GLU A 116 22.97 -2.81 -18.02
N LEU A 117 22.83 -4.04 -18.54
CA LEU A 117 21.81 -4.40 -19.52
C LEU A 117 20.46 -4.78 -18.89
N TYR A 118 20.40 -5.00 -17.57
CA TYR A 118 19.14 -5.28 -16.89
C TYR A 118 18.33 -3.99 -16.67
N LEU A 119 17.55 -3.63 -17.69
CA LEU A 119 16.80 -2.37 -17.77
C LEU A 119 15.89 -2.11 -16.55
N ASP A 120 15.32 -3.16 -15.97
CA ASP A 120 14.37 -3.08 -14.85
C ASP A 120 15.01 -3.19 -13.46
N ARG A 121 16.33 -3.02 -13.35
CA ARG A 121 17.08 -3.10 -12.08
C ARG A 121 16.50 -2.21 -10.99
N HIS A 122 16.08 -1.00 -11.35
CA HIS A 122 15.49 -0.05 -10.41
C HIS A 122 14.16 -0.56 -9.82
N LYS A 123 13.34 -1.27 -10.61
CA LYS A 123 12.07 -1.86 -10.15
C LYS A 123 12.34 -2.98 -9.15
N CYS A 124 13.29 -3.86 -9.47
CA CYS A 124 13.72 -4.95 -8.59
C CYS A 124 14.19 -4.41 -7.23
N LEU A 125 15.09 -3.42 -7.22
CA LEU A 125 15.60 -2.79 -5.99
C LEU A 125 14.51 -2.09 -5.17
N SER A 126 13.58 -1.42 -5.83
CA SER A 126 12.45 -0.76 -5.16
C SER A 126 11.55 -1.79 -4.48
N ASN A 127 11.17 -2.85 -5.19
CA ASN A 127 10.31 -3.90 -4.65
C ASN A 127 11.01 -4.65 -3.51
N PHE A 128 12.30 -4.96 -3.67
CA PHE A 128 13.10 -5.56 -2.60
C PHE A 128 13.08 -4.72 -1.33
N GLY A 129 13.28 -3.40 -1.46
CA GLY A 129 13.23 -2.46 -0.33
C GLY A 129 11.87 -2.48 0.39
N ILE A 130 10.77 -2.61 -0.36
CA ILE A 130 9.43 -2.73 0.24
C ILE A 130 9.27 -4.04 1.01
N GLN A 131 9.73 -5.18 0.49
CA GLN A 131 9.59 -6.46 1.20
C GLN A 131 10.43 -6.49 2.49
N LEU A 132 11.67 -5.99 2.43
CA LEU A 132 12.51 -5.81 3.63
C LEU A 132 11.84 -4.91 4.67
N SER A 133 11.25 -3.80 4.23
CA SER A 133 10.51 -2.86 5.08
C SER A 133 9.25 -3.49 5.69
N ARG A 134 8.55 -4.36 4.94
CA ARG A 134 7.42 -5.16 5.43
C ARG A 134 7.88 -6.15 6.52
N ARG A 135 9.01 -6.84 6.33
CA ARG A 135 9.56 -7.79 7.32
C ARG A 135 10.01 -7.06 8.58
N TYR A 136 10.68 -5.92 8.44
CA TYR A 136 10.99 -5.03 9.56
C TYR A 136 9.74 -4.67 10.36
N ARG A 137 8.67 -4.20 9.71
CA ARG A 137 7.43 -3.81 10.41
C ARG A 137 6.83 -4.99 11.19
N ARG A 138 6.99 -6.22 10.67
CA ARG A 138 6.35 -7.41 11.22
C ARG A 138 7.11 -8.06 12.37
N ILE A 139 8.44 -8.15 12.27
CA ILE A 139 9.26 -8.87 13.25
C ILE A 139 10.41 -8.03 13.83
N GLY A 140 10.58 -6.76 13.42
CA GLY A 140 11.51 -5.82 14.02
C GLY A 140 12.97 -5.95 13.59
N THR A 141 13.25 -6.64 12.48
CA THR A 141 14.63 -6.86 12.00
C THR A 141 15.27 -5.55 11.50
N VAL A 142 16.05 -4.89 12.37
CA VAL A 142 16.69 -3.60 12.06
C VAL A 142 17.64 -3.67 10.86
N GLY A 143 18.28 -4.83 10.63
CA GLY A 143 19.11 -5.07 9.44
C GLY A 143 18.33 -4.85 8.14
N ASP A 144 17.12 -5.37 8.07
CA ASP A 144 16.25 -5.24 6.89
C ASP A 144 15.90 -3.79 6.61
N LEU A 145 15.60 -3.00 7.65
CA LEU A 145 15.26 -1.60 7.46
C LEU A 145 16.45 -0.79 6.91
N ARG A 146 17.66 -1.05 7.40
CA ARG A 146 18.88 -0.40 6.86
C ARG A 146 19.11 -0.79 5.40
N GLN A 147 18.95 -2.07 5.07
CA GLN A 147 19.08 -2.55 3.70
C GLN A 147 17.97 -1.98 2.80
N ALA A 148 16.72 -1.89 3.29
CA ALA A 148 15.60 -1.29 2.59
C ALA A 148 15.88 0.17 2.18
N ILE A 149 16.45 0.97 3.09
CA ILE A 149 16.84 2.36 2.80
C ILE A 149 17.94 2.38 1.73
N GLN A 150 18.95 1.51 1.84
CA GLN A 150 20.04 1.43 0.87
C GLN A 150 19.54 1.08 -0.54
N VAL A 151 18.75 0.02 -0.67
CA VAL A 151 18.24 -0.42 -1.98
C VAL A 151 17.19 0.55 -2.53
N GLY A 152 16.35 1.16 -1.68
CA GLY A 152 15.40 2.20 -2.08
C GLY A 152 16.10 3.46 -2.62
N ARG A 153 17.18 3.90 -1.97
CA ARG A 153 18.01 5.02 -2.48
C ARG A 153 18.67 4.66 -3.81
N LYS A 154 19.17 3.43 -3.96
CA LYS A 154 19.76 2.92 -5.22
C LYS A 154 18.71 2.89 -6.34
N ALA A 155 17.50 2.41 -6.05
CA ALA A 155 16.37 2.41 -6.98
C ALA A 155 16.05 3.84 -7.47
N CYS A 156 15.90 4.81 -6.57
CA CYS A 156 15.66 6.21 -6.93
C CYS A 156 16.77 6.81 -7.80
N LYS A 157 18.04 6.46 -7.53
CA LYS A 157 19.19 6.95 -8.32
C LYS A 157 19.21 6.39 -9.74
N LEU A 158 18.80 5.13 -9.90
CA LEU A 158 18.76 4.43 -11.19
C LEU A 158 17.44 4.63 -11.96
N SER A 159 16.46 5.32 -11.36
CA SER A 159 15.15 5.50 -11.97
C SER A 159 15.25 6.38 -13.22
N PRO A 160 14.68 5.95 -14.35
CA PRO A 160 14.46 6.86 -15.48
C PRO A 160 13.50 7.99 -15.11
N ASP A 161 13.52 9.08 -15.88
CA ASP A 161 12.59 10.22 -15.74
C ASP A 161 11.21 9.87 -16.34
N ASP A 162 10.56 8.85 -15.80
CA ASP A 162 9.21 8.39 -16.14
C ASP A 162 8.37 8.15 -14.86
N ASP A 163 7.16 7.60 -15.03
CA ASP A 163 6.22 7.35 -13.93
C ASP A 163 6.78 6.41 -12.83
N SER A 164 7.78 5.58 -13.15
CA SER A 164 8.42 4.70 -12.16
C SER A 164 9.17 5.50 -11.10
N LYS A 165 9.70 6.68 -11.45
CA LYS A 165 10.40 7.58 -10.51
C LYS A 165 9.51 7.98 -9.34
N SER A 166 8.25 8.31 -9.61
CA SER A 166 7.29 8.66 -8.55
C SER A 166 7.02 7.49 -7.61
N LYS A 167 6.86 6.27 -8.17
CA LYS A 167 6.65 5.05 -7.38
C LYS A 167 7.85 4.75 -6.48
N HIS A 168 9.08 4.78 -7.00
CA HIS A 168 10.27 4.52 -6.19
C HIS A 168 10.49 5.57 -5.10
N LEU A 169 10.27 6.86 -5.39
CA LEU A 169 10.35 7.92 -4.39
C LEU A 169 9.31 7.70 -3.29
N SER A 170 8.07 7.36 -3.65
CA SER A 170 7.02 7.07 -2.66
C SER A 170 7.38 5.86 -1.78
N ASN A 171 7.93 4.81 -2.37
CA ASN A 171 8.40 3.63 -1.63
C ASN A 171 9.53 3.99 -0.65
N LEU A 172 10.51 4.77 -1.09
CA LEU A 172 11.58 5.26 -0.21
C LEU A 172 11.03 6.11 0.93
N ALA A 173 10.06 7.00 0.67
CA ALA A 173 9.42 7.80 1.72
C ALA A 173 8.71 6.94 2.78
N ILE A 174 8.03 5.86 2.37
CA ILE A 174 7.42 4.89 3.30
C ILE A 174 8.48 4.18 4.14
N ILE A 175 9.60 3.78 3.54
CA ILE A 175 10.71 3.14 4.25
C ILE A 175 11.31 4.11 5.28
N LEU A 176 11.56 5.37 4.90
CA LEU A 176 12.05 6.41 5.81
C LEU A 176 11.06 6.70 6.94
N LYS A 177 9.75 6.65 6.67
CA LYS A 177 8.73 6.76 7.73
C LYS A 177 8.85 5.67 8.78
N HIS A 178 9.15 4.42 8.38
CA HIS A 178 9.38 3.34 9.34
C HIS A 178 10.65 3.55 10.18
N GLU A 179 11.69 4.11 9.58
CA GLU A 179 12.90 4.52 10.30
C GLU A 179 12.61 5.64 11.30
N TYR A 180 11.85 6.66 10.90
CA TYR A 180 11.40 7.70 11.82
C TYR A 180 10.64 7.10 13.02
N PHE A 181 9.68 6.19 12.82
CA PHE A 181 8.98 5.57 13.95
C PHE A 181 9.88 4.72 14.85
N ARG A 182 11.04 4.30 14.35
CA ARG A 182 12.03 3.56 15.13
C ARG A 182 12.93 4.48 15.96
N THR A 183 13.34 5.60 15.37
CA THR A 183 14.38 6.49 15.92
C THR A 183 13.83 7.73 16.59
N ASP A 184 12.59 8.10 16.28
CA ASP A 184 11.97 9.41 16.56
C ASP A 184 12.84 10.58 16.07
N ASP A 185 13.60 10.36 14.99
CA ASP A 185 14.51 11.36 14.42
C ASP A 185 13.76 12.31 13.47
N PRO A 186 13.56 13.59 13.84
CA PRO A 186 12.80 14.53 13.02
C PRO A 186 13.47 14.82 11.66
N ASP A 187 14.79 14.66 11.55
CA ASP A 187 15.50 14.87 10.28
C ASP A 187 15.14 13.77 9.26
N VAL A 188 14.95 12.53 9.74
CA VAL A 188 14.48 11.41 8.90
C VAL A 188 13.04 11.65 8.43
N LEU A 189 12.18 12.19 9.30
CA LEU A 189 10.81 12.54 8.91
C LEU A 189 10.79 13.63 7.83
N GLU A 190 11.65 14.65 7.94
CA GLU A 190 11.73 15.67 6.90
C GLU A 190 12.35 15.16 5.61
N GLU A 191 13.29 14.23 5.67
CA GLU A 191 13.75 13.52 4.47
C GLU A 191 12.58 12.78 3.80
N ALA A 192 11.78 12.04 4.57
CA ALA A 192 10.61 11.32 4.04
C ALA A 192 9.61 12.26 3.35
N ILE A 193 9.31 13.41 3.97
CA ILE A 193 8.43 14.43 3.40
C ILE A 193 9.03 15.03 2.13
N SER A 194 10.32 15.39 2.15
CA SER A 194 11.02 15.92 0.98
C SER A 194 11.00 14.95 -0.20
N VAL A 195 11.28 13.67 0.05
CA VAL A 195 11.25 12.60 -0.95
C VAL A 195 9.83 12.42 -1.49
N GLN A 196 8.81 12.42 -0.63
CA GLN A 196 7.42 12.28 -1.07
C GLN A 196 6.93 13.48 -1.87
N ARG A 197 7.38 14.71 -1.57
CA ARG A 197 7.07 15.89 -2.40
C ARG A 197 7.64 15.73 -3.81
N LYS A 198 8.87 15.23 -3.95
CA LYS A 198 9.44 14.89 -5.27
C LYS A 198 8.64 13.82 -6.00
N ALA A 199 8.06 12.85 -5.28
CA ALA A 199 7.17 11.86 -5.89
C ALA A 199 5.91 12.49 -6.48
N VAL A 200 5.31 13.45 -5.76
CA VAL A 200 4.14 14.21 -6.22
C VAL A 200 4.48 15.11 -7.41
N GLU A 201 5.70 15.63 -7.49
CA GLU A 201 6.16 16.42 -8.65
C GLU A 201 6.43 15.54 -9.88
N ALA A 202 6.87 14.31 -9.68
CA ALA A 202 7.24 13.38 -10.76
C ALA A 202 6.05 12.66 -11.41
N VAL A 203 4.89 12.57 -10.73
CA VAL A 203 3.73 11.82 -11.24
C VAL A 203 2.96 12.62 -12.28
N HIS A 204 2.61 11.99 -13.41
CA HIS A 204 1.74 12.61 -14.39
C HIS A 204 0.31 12.82 -13.83
N LYS A 205 -0.32 13.96 -14.12
CA LYS A 205 -1.62 14.36 -13.53
C LYS A 205 -2.78 13.39 -13.78
N ASN A 206 -2.68 12.58 -14.83
CA ASN A 206 -3.70 11.59 -15.22
C ASN A 206 -3.29 10.14 -14.88
N HIS A 207 -2.22 9.96 -14.11
CA HIS A 207 -1.77 8.62 -13.72
C HIS A 207 -2.79 7.98 -12.77
N PRO A 208 -3.24 6.73 -12.98
CA PRO A 208 -4.23 6.06 -12.13
C PRO A 208 -3.87 6.07 -10.64
N ASP A 209 -2.60 5.79 -10.31
CA ASP A 209 -2.11 5.74 -8.92
C ASP A 209 -1.76 7.10 -8.30
N ILE A 210 -2.10 8.23 -8.93
CA ILE A 210 -1.74 9.56 -8.40
C ILE A 210 -2.32 9.78 -6.99
N PHE A 211 -3.47 9.19 -6.66
CA PHE A 211 -4.07 9.25 -5.33
C PHE A 211 -3.11 8.76 -4.23
N ALA A 212 -2.30 7.73 -4.52
CA ALA A 212 -1.39 7.13 -3.55
C ALA A 212 -0.28 8.10 -3.15
N THR A 213 0.20 8.91 -4.10
CA THR A 213 1.22 9.93 -3.82
C THR A 213 0.69 11.01 -2.87
N PHE A 214 -0.55 11.46 -3.07
CA PHE A 214 -1.22 12.42 -2.19
C PHE A 214 -1.52 11.82 -0.82
N HIS A 215 -2.02 10.59 -0.77
CA HIS A 215 -2.29 9.85 0.46
C HIS A 215 -1.04 9.69 1.34
N ASN A 216 0.09 9.31 0.73
CA ASN A 216 1.36 9.12 1.45
C ASN A 216 1.88 10.46 2.01
N LEU A 217 1.84 11.53 1.21
CA LEU A 217 2.25 12.87 1.68
C LEU A 217 1.35 13.37 2.81
N ALA A 218 0.03 13.20 2.65
CA ALA A 218 -0.96 13.55 3.66
C ALA A 218 -0.68 12.82 4.99
N THR A 219 -0.29 11.55 4.95
CA THR A 219 0.03 10.76 6.13
C THR A 219 1.32 11.22 6.82
N LEU A 220 2.36 11.58 6.05
CA LEU A 220 3.61 12.11 6.58
C LEU A 220 3.39 13.48 7.23
N LEU A 221 2.65 14.38 6.60
CA LEU A 221 2.31 15.69 7.15
C LEU A 221 1.44 15.58 8.41
N THR A 222 0.53 14.61 8.47
CA THR A 222 -0.24 14.30 9.69
C THR A 222 0.69 13.85 10.83
N THR A 223 1.75 13.09 10.51
CA THR A 223 2.75 12.66 11.48
C THR A 223 3.57 13.86 11.98
N LYS A 224 4.02 14.73 11.07
CA LYS A 224 4.71 15.97 11.41
C LYS A 224 3.86 16.90 12.26
N TYR A 225 2.59 17.09 11.93
CA TYR A 225 1.65 17.88 12.74
C TYR A 225 1.57 17.34 14.18
N LYS A 226 1.52 16.03 14.38
CA LYS A 226 1.45 15.47 15.74
C LYS A 226 2.67 15.84 16.59
N LEU A 227 3.84 15.98 15.96
CA LEU A 227 5.07 16.43 16.61
C LEU A 227 5.13 17.94 16.83
N THR A 228 4.87 18.72 15.78
CA THR A 228 5.13 20.16 15.76
C THR A 228 3.93 20.98 16.23
N GLN A 229 2.73 20.41 16.18
CA GLN A 229 1.45 21.08 16.37
C GLN A 229 1.22 22.25 15.41
N ASN A 230 1.96 22.30 14.29
CA ASN A 230 1.85 23.32 13.25
C ASN A 230 0.59 23.12 12.40
N LEU A 231 -0.34 24.06 12.48
CA LEU A 231 -1.62 23.96 11.81
C LEU A 231 -1.50 23.90 10.28
N GLU A 232 -0.49 24.55 9.70
CA GLU A 232 -0.28 24.56 8.24
C GLU A 232 -0.02 23.15 7.69
N ASP A 233 0.75 22.33 8.43
CA ASP A 233 1.01 20.94 8.05
C ASP A 233 -0.30 20.11 8.05
N LEU A 234 -1.21 20.35 9.00
CA LEU A 234 -2.51 19.68 9.08
C LEU A 234 -3.47 20.14 7.98
N GLU A 235 -3.51 21.44 7.68
CA GLU A 235 -4.33 22.00 6.61
C GLU A 235 -3.90 21.47 5.24
N GLU A 236 -2.58 21.39 4.99
CA GLU A 236 -2.07 20.75 3.79
C GLU A 236 -2.40 19.26 3.74
N ALA A 237 -2.24 18.54 4.87
CA ALA A 237 -2.58 17.13 4.97
C ALA A 237 -4.06 16.87 4.65
N LEU A 238 -4.98 17.71 5.15
CA LEU A 238 -6.42 17.66 4.85
C LEU A 238 -6.72 17.89 3.37
N ARG A 239 -6.09 18.89 2.76
CA ARG A 239 -6.27 19.19 1.32
C ARG A 239 -5.86 17.99 0.47
N LEU A 240 -4.71 17.38 0.77
CA LEU A 240 -4.20 16.20 0.08
C LEU A 240 -5.04 14.95 0.36
N GLY A 241 -5.51 14.76 1.59
CA GLY A 241 -6.42 13.68 1.96
C GLY A 241 -7.74 13.73 1.20
N ARG A 242 -8.32 14.93 1.04
CA ARG A 242 -9.53 15.14 0.21
C ARG A 242 -9.28 14.81 -1.25
N LEU A 243 -8.18 15.31 -1.83
CA LEU A 243 -7.78 14.96 -3.21
C LEU A 243 -7.65 13.44 -3.40
N ALA A 244 -7.01 12.73 -2.46
CA ALA A 244 -6.86 11.28 -2.54
C ALA A 244 -8.22 10.55 -2.47
N VAL A 245 -9.16 11.02 -1.66
CA VAL A 245 -10.52 10.47 -1.60
C VAL A 245 -11.29 10.72 -2.91
N ASP A 246 -11.22 11.95 -3.45
CA ASP A 246 -11.92 12.36 -4.67
C ASP A 246 -11.44 11.57 -5.90
N LEU A 247 -10.17 11.15 -5.91
CA LEU A 247 -9.55 10.36 -6.97
C LEU A 247 -9.79 8.85 -6.86
N THR A 248 -10.39 8.38 -5.75
CA THR A 248 -10.75 6.96 -5.57
C THR A 248 -12.25 6.77 -5.73
N THR A 249 -12.69 5.92 -6.66
CA THR A 249 -14.13 5.59 -6.82
C THR A 249 -14.62 4.69 -5.71
N GLU A 250 -15.95 4.57 -5.52
CA GLU A 250 -16.54 3.81 -4.41
C GLU A 250 -16.05 2.36 -4.31
N ASP A 251 -15.85 1.70 -5.45
CA ASP A 251 -15.39 0.32 -5.54
C ASP A 251 -13.86 0.15 -5.55
N HIS A 252 -13.10 1.25 -5.44
CA HIS A 252 -11.64 1.21 -5.52
C HIS A 252 -11.03 0.60 -4.26
N ALA A 253 -10.17 -0.42 -4.39
CA ALA A 253 -9.61 -1.17 -3.26
C ALA A 253 -8.94 -0.28 -2.18
N ASN A 254 -8.25 0.79 -2.60
CA ASN A 254 -7.58 1.73 -1.69
C ASN A 254 -8.47 2.85 -1.10
N ARG A 255 -9.74 2.96 -1.49
CA ARG A 255 -10.63 4.05 -1.03
C ARG A 255 -10.75 4.08 0.48
N ALA A 256 -10.90 2.92 1.09
CA ALA A 256 -11.10 2.79 2.53
C ALA A 256 -9.89 3.30 3.35
N ALA A 257 -8.65 3.17 2.81
CA ALA A 257 -7.45 3.74 3.42
C ALA A 257 -7.40 5.28 3.31
N CYS A 258 -7.78 5.84 2.15
CA CYS A 258 -7.91 7.28 1.94
C CYS A 258 -8.96 7.90 2.89
N LEU A 259 -10.15 7.29 2.97
CA LEU A 259 -11.24 7.73 3.85
C LEU A 259 -10.81 7.72 5.33
N ASN A 260 -10.18 6.64 5.80
CA ASN A 260 -9.72 6.57 7.19
C ASN A 260 -8.66 7.63 7.50
N THR A 261 -7.75 7.92 6.56
CA THR A 261 -6.74 8.96 6.74
C THR A 261 -7.36 10.35 6.85
N LEU A 262 -8.30 10.68 5.94
CA LEU A 262 -9.05 11.93 6.00
C LEU A 262 -9.83 12.06 7.32
N ALA A 263 -10.45 10.96 7.78
CA ALA A 263 -11.17 10.94 9.05
C ALA A 263 -10.25 11.18 10.27
N VAL A 264 -9.02 10.66 10.26
CA VAL A 264 -8.02 10.95 11.31
C VAL A 264 -7.64 12.43 11.30
N GLN A 265 -7.37 13.01 10.12
CA GLN A 265 -7.01 14.42 9.98
C GLN A 265 -8.12 15.35 10.46
N LEU A 266 -9.38 15.05 10.11
CA LEU A 266 -10.55 15.81 10.57
C LEU A 266 -10.75 15.70 12.08
N SER A 267 -10.44 14.54 12.67
CA SER A 267 -10.46 14.37 14.13
C SER A 267 -9.40 15.26 14.80
N ASP A 268 -8.19 15.29 14.25
CA ASP A 268 -7.09 16.13 14.72
C ASP A 268 -7.42 17.62 14.54
N MET A 269 -8.09 17.99 13.44
CA MET A 269 -8.56 19.36 13.18
C MET A 269 -9.62 19.79 14.18
N SER A 270 -10.61 18.93 14.47
CA SER A 270 -11.64 19.21 15.47
C SER A 270 -11.04 19.42 16.85
N LYS A 271 -10.07 18.59 17.24
CA LYS A 271 -9.34 18.76 18.52
C LYS A 271 -8.61 20.10 18.59
N LYS A 272 -8.03 20.55 17.47
CA LYS A 272 -7.26 21.79 17.42
C LYS A 272 -8.13 23.05 17.44
N THR A 273 -9.24 23.04 16.74
CA THR A 273 -10.11 24.23 16.58
C THR A 273 -11.32 24.26 17.50
N GLY A 274 -11.69 23.12 18.08
CA GLY A 274 -12.96 22.94 18.80
C GLY A 274 -14.19 22.95 17.89
N VAL A 275 -14.02 22.98 16.56
CA VAL A 275 -15.13 23.01 15.62
C VAL A 275 -15.75 21.61 15.54
N SER A 276 -17.00 21.50 16.00
CA SER A 276 -17.71 20.22 16.09
C SER A 276 -18.05 19.62 14.71
N SER A 277 -18.23 20.44 13.66
CA SER A 277 -18.53 19.92 12.31
C SER A 277 -17.43 19.01 11.78
N HIS A 278 -16.16 19.30 12.08
CA HIS A 278 -15.04 18.43 11.69
C HIS A 278 -15.10 17.06 12.36
N LEU A 279 -15.58 16.96 13.60
CA LEU A 279 -15.74 15.67 14.27
C LEU A 279 -16.88 14.85 13.64
N HIS A 280 -17.98 15.51 13.26
CA HIS A 280 -19.08 14.86 12.54
C HIS A 280 -18.63 14.37 11.16
N GLU A 281 -17.90 15.19 10.39
CA GLU A 281 -17.28 14.75 9.13
C GLU A 281 -16.32 13.58 9.36
N ALA A 282 -15.50 13.63 10.42
CA ALA A 282 -14.58 12.54 10.75
C ALA A 282 -15.31 11.21 11.04
N ILE A 283 -16.46 11.26 11.73
CA ILE A 283 -17.28 10.08 12.01
C ILE A 283 -17.89 9.53 10.72
N ASP A 284 -18.42 10.39 9.85
CA ASP A 284 -18.98 10.00 8.54
C ASP A 284 -17.93 9.33 7.64
N TYR A 285 -16.77 9.97 7.46
CA TYR A 285 -15.68 9.36 6.68
C TYR A 285 -15.12 8.09 7.34
N GLY A 286 -15.08 8.05 8.67
CA GLY A 286 -14.70 6.85 9.42
C GLY A 286 -15.66 5.69 9.22
N GLN A 287 -16.96 5.97 9.13
CA GLN A 287 -17.99 4.97 8.85
C GLN A 287 -17.89 4.47 7.42
N LYS A 288 -17.78 5.37 6.44
CA LYS A 288 -17.56 5.01 5.03
C LYS A 288 -16.31 4.15 4.84
N ALA A 289 -15.24 4.44 5.59
CA ALA A 289 -14.05 3.61 5.57
C ALA A 289 -14.35 2.19 6.09
N LEU A 290 -15.11 2.05 7.17
CA LEU A 290 -15.52 0.74 7.70
C LEU A 290 -16.45 -0.02 6.76
N ASP A 291 -17.38 0.67 6.10
CA ASP A 291 -18.32 0.06 5.15
C ASP A 291 -17.56 -0.47 3.90
N ALA A 292 -16.53 0.25 3.46
CA ALA A 292 -15.63 -0.16 2.39
C ALA A 292 -14.52 -1.15 2.82
N THR A 293 -14.57 -1.68 4.05
CA THR A 293 -13.59 -2.66 4.55
C THR A 293 -14.26 -3.99 4.82
N GLU A 294 -13.85 -5.04 4.11
CA GLU A 294 -14.31 -6.41 4.40
C GLU A 294 -14.04 -6.81 5.85
N GLU A 295 -14.92 -7.65 6.42
CA GLU A 295 -14.84 -8.06 7.82
C GLU A 295 -13.53 -8.78 8.16
N SER A 296 -13.01 -9.57 7.23
CA SER A 296 -11.76 -10.32 7.33
C SER A 296 -10.50 -9.46 7.11
N HIS A 297 -10.63 -8.19 6.68
CA HIS A 297 -9.46 -7.38 6.32
C HIS A 297 -8.60 -7.04 7.56
N PRO A 298 -7.27 -7.27 7.53
CA PRO A 298 -6.40 -7.08 8.71
C PRO A 298 -6.43 -5.66 9.33
N GLU A 299 -6.68 -4.63 8.50
CA GLU A 299 -6.76 -3.24 8.96
C GLU A 299 -8.13 -2.85 9.57
N ARG A 300 -9.17 -3.68 9.46
CA ARG A 300 -10.52 -3.34 9.94
C ARG A 300 -10.52 -3.01 11.42
N ALA A 301 -9.81 -3.80 12.23
CA ALA A 301 -9.70 -3.58 13.67
C ALA A 301 -9.09 -2.20 14.01
N SER A 302 -8.07 -1.75 13.29
CA SER A 302 -7.50 -0.41 13.51
C SER A 302 -8.48 0.70 13.15
N ARG A 303 -9.30 0.51 12.10
CA ARG A 303 -10.33 1.47 11.69
C ARG A 303 -11.45 1.56 12.73
N LEU A 304 -11.85 0.41 13.30
CA LEU A 304 -12.81 0.32 14.41
C LEU A 304 -12.30 1.05 15.66
N VAL A 305 -11.03 0.86 16.05
CA VAL A 305 -10.41 1.59 17.17
C VAL A 305 -10.47 3.10 16.96
N ASN A 306 -10.13 3.57 15.75
CA ASN A 306 -10.19 4.98 15.42
C ASN A 306 -11.64 5.50 15.50
N GLN A 307 -12.61 4.73 15.03
CA GLN A 307 -14.03 5.09 15.08
C GLN A 307 -14.56 5.16 16.51
N GLY A 308 -14.21 4.18 17.36
CA GLY A 308 -14.53 4.20 18.78
C GLY A 308 -13.96 5.45 19.48
N GLY A 309 -12.71 5.83 19.16
CA GLY A 309 -12.11 7.06 19.66
C GLY A 309 -12.84 8.34 19.21
N ARG A 310 -13.40 8.39 18.00
CA ARG A 310 -14.20 9.52 17.51
C ARG A 310 -15.52 9.65 18.26
N TYR A 311 -16.25 8.54 18.44
CA TYR A 311 -17.47 8.53 19.25
C TYR A 311 -17.19 8.86 20.72
N GLY A 312 -16.06 8.42 21.27
CA GLY A 312 -15.61 8.83 22.60
C GLY A 312 -15.41 10.34 22.71
N ASN A 313 -14.74 10.96 21.74
CA ASN A 313 -14.60 12.43 21.70
C ASN A 313 -15.97 13.13 21.59
N LEU A 314 -16.89 12.58 20.80
CA LEU A 314 -18.23 13.14 20.64
C LEU A 314 -19.02 13.05 21.94
N PHE A 315 -18.95 11.93 22.66
CA PHE A 315 -19.51 11.80 24.02
C PHE A 315 -18.95 12.87 24.97
N TRP A 316 -17.64 13.14 24.93
CA TRP A 316 -17.06 14.17 25.80
C TRP A 316 -17.62 15.57 25.49
N GLN A 317 -18.00 15.85 24.24
CA GLN A 317 -18.62 17.10 23.81
C GLN A 317 -20.12 17.18 24.14
N THR A 318 -20.90 16.12 23.88
CA THR A 318 -22.38 16.17 23.99
C THR A 318 -22.92 15.62 25.30
N LYS A 319 -22.18 14.74 25.98
CA LYS A 319 -22.61 13.95 27.16
C LYS A 319 -23.79 13.00 26.89
N GLU A 320 -24.06 12.69 25.63
CA GLU A 320 -25.12 11.76 25.22
C GLU A 320 -24.65 10.31 25.32
N LYS A 321 -25.40 9.47 26.03
CA LYS A 321 -25.00 8.10 26.36
C LYS A 321 -24.85 7.24 25.10
N GLU A 322 -25.65 7.52 24.07
CA GLU A 322 -25.67 6.83 22.79
C GLU A 322 -24.29 6.87 22.11
N HIS A 323 -23.54 7.98 22.25
CA HIS A 323 -22.18 8.10 21.73
C HIS A 323 -21.18 7.27 22.52
N LEU A 324 -21.36 7.13 23.83
CA LEU A 324 -20.53 6.26 24.66
C LEU A 324 -20.80 4.78 24.31
N ASP A 325 -22.07 4.40 24.17
CA ASP A 325 -22.46 3.04 23.78
C ASP A 325 -21.90 2.70 22.38
N ALA A 326 -21.96 3.64 21.43
CA ALA A 326 -21.34 3.50 20.11
C ALA A 326 -19.80 3.35 20.21
N ALA A 327 -19.13 4.15 21.04
CA ALA A 327 -17.69 4.04 21.23
C ALA A 327 -17.28 2.64 21.73
N ILE A 328 -17.99 2.14 22.75
CA ILE A 328 -17.77 0.81 23.33
C ILE A 328 -18.01 -0.29 22.29
N ALA A 329 -19.10 -0.22 21.52
CA ALA A 329 -19.41 -1.22 20.51
C ALA A 329 -18.31 -1.36 19.44
N HIS A 330 -17.71 -0.25 19.00
CA HIS A 330 -16.61 -0.28 18.03
C HIS A 330 -15.32 -0.86 18.63
N LEU A 331 -14.97 -0.50 19.87
CA LEU A 331 -13.80 -1.04 20.56
C LEU A 331 -13.97 -2.55 20.84
N ASP A 332 -15.16 -2.98 21.25
CA ASP A 332 -15.47 -4.39 21.47
C ASP A 332 -15.39 -5.21 20.18
N SER A 333 -15.91 -4.65 19.07
CA SER A 333 -15.77 -5.26 17.74
C SER A 333 -14.31 -5.37 17.30
N ALA A 334 -13.48 -4.38 17.61
CA ALA A 334 -12.05 -4.43 17.31
C ALA A 334 -11.30 -5.50 18.13
N LEU A 335 -11.67 -5.67 19.40
CA LEU A 335 -11.08 -6.67 20.32
C LEU A 335 -11.31 -8.11 19.83
N HIS A 336 -12.50 -8.36 19.30
CA HIS A 336 -12.97 -9.67 18.84
C HIS A 336 -12.74 -9.93 17.35
N SER A 337 -12.11 -9.00 16.62
CA SER A 337 -11.86 -9.17 15.20
C SER A 337 -10.86 -10.33 14.95
N PRO A 338 -11.24 -11.35 14.16
CA PRO A 338 -10.47 -12.58 14.01
C PRO A 338 -9.15 -12.42 13.21
N SER A 339 -9.03 -11.34 12.43
CA SER A 339 -7.85 -11.04 11.59
C SER A 339 -7.03 -9.84 12.10
N ALA A 340 -7.31 -9.37 13.31
CA ALA A 340 -6.65 -8.19 13.87
C ALA A 340 -5.18 -8.43 14.21
N TYR A 341 -4.32 -7.46 13.86
CA TYR A 341 -2.97 -7.35 14.42
C TYR A 341 -3.03 -7.17 15.95
N ASP A 342 -2.10 -7.77 16.69
CA ASP A 342 -2.07 -7.74 18.16
C ASP A 342 -2.11 -6.31 18.74
N ASP A 343 -1.42 -5.34 18.10
CA ASP A 343 -1.42 -3.94 18.54
C ASP A 343 -2.82 -3.30 18.50
N SER A 344 -3.62 -3.60 17.47
CA SER A 344 -5.00 -3.10 17.35
C SER A 344 -5.88 -3.65 18.47
N ARG A 345 -5.71 -4.94 18.84
CA ARG A 345 -6.46 -5.57 19.94
C ARG A 345 -6.05 -4.99 21.30
N ILE A 346 -4.76 -4.79 21.52
CA ILE A 346 -4.23 -4.17 22.75
C ILE A 346 -4.75 -2.73 22.90
N ARG A 347 -4.77 -1.96 21.81
CA ARG A 347 -5.31 -0.59 21.82
C ARG A 347 -6.82 -0.56 22.02
N ALA A 348 -7.54 -1.55 21.54
CA ALA A 348 -8.99 -1.67 21.77
C ALA A 348 -9.34 -1.96 23.24
N GLY A 349 -8.48 -2.71 23.94
CA GLY A 349 -8.69 -3.09 25.34
C GLY A 349 -8.22 -2.07 26.39
N LYS A 350 -7.58 -0.97 25.99
CA LYS A 350 -7.17 0.14 26.86
C LYS A 350 -8.18 1.26 26.80
#